data_AF-A0A2V8DZC2-F1
#
_entry.id   AF-A0A2V8DZC2-F1
#
_cell.length_a   1.000
_cell.length_b   1.000
_cell.length_c   1.000
_cell.angle_alpha   90.00
_cell.angle_beta   90.00
_cell.angle_gamma   90.00
#
_symmetry.space_group_name_H-M   'P 1'
#
loop_
_entity.id
_entity.type
_entity.pdbx_description
1 polymer ?
#
loop_
_entity_poly.entity_id
_entity_poly.type
_entity_poly.pdbx_seq_one_letter_code
_entity_poly.pdbx_strand_id
1 'polypeptide(L)'
;MGQQHRVGNLYRDANLSARVFGAPAAVWKFAPDITKPVEPTEDDQAHNARLTWQATAKDKVTLSYDWQWNKSQDNNGAFNGGTAAWEAAKAAAGSVYRCTPQRLMQATWTHPATNRLLFEAAANYLYANLI
;
A
#
# COMPACT_ATOMS: atom_id res chain seq x y z
N MET A 1 5.06 -20.97 -1.88
CA MET A 1 4.13 -21.40 -2.94
C MET A 1 2.79 -20.73 -2.69
N GLY A 2 2.51 -19.61 -3.36
CA GLY A 2 1.24 -18.89 -3.26
C GLY A 2 0.23 -19.45 -4.26
N GLN A 3 -1.00 -19.67 -3.83
CA GLN A 3 -2.10 -20.11 -4.68
C GLN A 3 -2.44 -19.00 -5.70
N GLN A 4 -2.25 -19.27 -6.99
CA GLN A 4 -2.71 -18.38 -8.06
C GLN A 4 -4.17 -18.70 -8.38
N HIS A 5 -5.11 -17.92 -7.83
CA HIS A 5 -6.50 -17.98 -8.27
C HIS A 5 -6.68 -17.17 -9.55
N ARG A 6 -7.00 -17.85 -10.66
CA ARG A 6 -7.28 -17.21 -11.96
C ARG A 6 -8.78 -17.00 -12.11
N VAL A 7 -9.26 -15.81 -11.78
CA VAL A 7 -10.66 -15.38 -12.00
C VAL A 7 -10.77 -14.67 -13.36
N GLY A 8 -11.95 -14.69 -13.99
CA GLY A 8 -12.18 -14.12 -15.33
C GLY A 8 -11.81 -12.63 -15.49
N ASN A 9 -11.77 -11.87 -14.39
CA ASN A 9 -11.38 -10.45 -14.38
C ASN A 9 -9.86 -10.22 -14.28
N LEU A 10 -9.07 -11.29 -14.21
CA LEU A 10 -7.61 -11.27 -14.28
C LEU A 10 -7.11 -11.48 -15.73
N TYR A 11 -7.91 -11.10 -16.72
CA TYR A 11 -7.54 -11.10 -18.12
C TYR A 11 -7.87 -9.75 -18.71
N ARG A 12 -7.06 -9.34 -19.69
CA ARG A 12 -7.38 -8.15 -20.45
C ARG A 12 -8.63 -8.33 -21.29
N ASP A 13 -9.34 -7.24 -21.54
CA ASP A 13 -10.51 -7.26 -22.41
C ASP A 13 -10.11 -7.34 -23.89
N ALA A 14 -10.47 -8.44 -24.55
CA ALA A 14 -10.22 -8.69 -25.97
C ALA A 14 -10.94 -7.67 -26.87
N ASN A 15 -12.05 -7.10 -26.40
CA ASN A 15 -12.87 -6.17 -27.17
C ASN A 15 -12.46 -4.70 -26.99
N LEU A 16 -11.50 -4.39 -26.12
CA LEU A 16 -11.20 -3.02 -25.71
C LEU A 16 -10.91 -2.09 -26.89
N SER A 17 -10.08 -2.53 -27.83
CA SER A 17 -9.68 -1.73 -29.00
C SER A 17 -10.77 -1.61 -30.07
N ALA A 18 -11.81 -2.44 -30.01
CA ALA A 18 -12.91 -2.45 -30.97
C ALA A 18 -14.09 -1.54 -30.55
N ARG A 19 -14.05 -0.96 -29.35
CA ARG A 19 -15.07 -0.03 -28.83
C ARG A 19 -14.92 1.35 -29.45
N VAL A 20 -15.46 1.51 -30.66
CA VAL A 20 -15.52 2.77 -31.41
C VAL A 20 -16.97 3.21 -31.62
N PHE A 21 -17.17 4.48 -31.99
CA PHE A 21 -18.49 4.98 -32.32
C PHE A 21 -19.10 4.16 -33.47
N GLY A 22 -20.33 3.67 -33.29
CA GLY A 22 -21.01 2.79 -34.25
C GLY A 22 -20.70 1.29 -34.10
N ALA A 23 -19.90 0.88 -33.12
CA ALA A 23 -19.62 -0.54 -32.86
C ALA A 23 -20.89 -1.31 -32.39
N PRO A 24 -21.08 -2.58 -32.81
CA PRO A 24 -22.20 -3.41 -32.36
C PRO A 24 -22.26 -3.56 -30.83
N ALA A 25 -23.48 -3.68 -30.28
CA ALA A 25 -23.71 -3.85 -28.84
C ALA A 25 -22.90 -5.00 -28.20
N ALA A 26 -22.58 -6.05 -28.96
CA ALA A 26 -21.78 -7.19 -28.50
C ALA A 26 -20.34 -6.81 -28.09
N VAL A 27 -19.73 -5.83 -28.74
CA VAL A 27 -18.34 -5.37 -28.47
C VAL A 27 -18.25 -4.61 -27.14
N TRP A 28 -19.38 -4.10 -26.65
CA TRP A 28 -19.47 -3.42 -25.35
C TRP A 28 -19.50 -4.38 -24.17
N LYS A 29 -19.68 -5.68 -24.41
CA LYS A 29 -19.53 -6.71 -23.39
C LYS A 29 -18.05 -7.02 -23.18
N PHE A 30 -17.68 -7.28 -21.93
CA PHE A 30 -16.36 -7.77 -21.57
C PHE A 30 -16.14 -9.17 -22.16
N ALA A 31 -14.99 -9.38 -22.80
CA ALA A 31 -14.54 -10.70 -23.26
C ALA A 31 -13.09 -10.93 -22.80
N PRO A 32 -12.79 -11.97 -22.01
CA PRO A 32 -11.43 -12.19 -21.52
C PRO A 32 -10.49 -12.65 -22.64
N ASP A 33 -9.36 -11.95 -22.81
CA ASP A 33 -8.24 -12.37 -23.65
C ASP A 33 -7.35 -13.35 -22.88
N ILE A 34 -7.57 -14.65 -23.09
CA ILE A 34 -6.84 -15.72 -22.40
C ILE A 34 -5.33 -15.72 -22.66
N THR A 35 -4.87 -15.01 -23.70
CA THR A 35 -3.44 -14.89 -24.02
C THR A 35 -2.74 -13.79 -23.20
N LYS A 36 -3.53 -12.94 -22.52
CA LYS A 36 -3.03 -11.80 -21.73
C LYS A 36 -3.56 -11.85 -20.30
N PRO A 37 -3.08 -12.81 -19.49
CA PRO A 37 -3.36 -12.80 -18.06
C PRO A 37 -2.78 -11.54 -17.40
N VAL A 38 -3.48 -11.07 -16.38
CA VAL A 38 -3.09 -9.98 -15.50
C VAL A 38 -2.76 -10.61 -14.16
N GLU A 39 -1.49 -10.57 -13.78
CA GLU A 39 -1.05 -11.03 -12.48
C GLU A 39 -0.87 -9.78 -11.59
N PRO A 40 -1.77 -9.56 -10.62
CA PRO A 40 -1.64 -8.43 -9.72
C PRO A 40 -0.34 -8.60 -8.93
N THR A 41 0.45 -7.54 -8.92
CA THR A 41 1.69 -7.47 -8.16
C THR A 41 1.50 -6.56 -6.97
N GLU A 42 2.01 -7.00 -5.82
CA GLU A 42 2.09 -6.20 -4.61
C GLU A 42 3.55 -5.77 -4.42
N ASP A 43 3.76 -4.47 -4.25
CA ASP A 43 5.06 -3.89 -3.93
C ASP A 43 4.96 -3.20 -2.57
N ASP A 44 5.41 -3.92 -1.56
CA ASP A 44 5.55 -3.43 -0.19
C ASP A 44 6.90 -2.75 -0.04
N GLN A 45 6.89 -1.49 0.41
CA GLN A 45 8.14 -0.83 0.77
C GLN A 45 8.00 -0.12 2.11
N ALA A 46 9.10 -0.17 2.85
CA ALA A 46 9.25 0.47 4.14
C ALA A 46 10.52 1.32 4.14
N HIS A 47 10.38 2.53 4.66
CA HIS A 47 11.47 3.44 4.92
C HIS A 47 11.50 3.73 6.41
N ASN A 48 12.66 3.52 7.03
CA ASN A 48 12.84 3.79 8.44
C ASN A 48 14.04 4.70 8.70
N ALA A 49 13.90 5.53 9.72
CA ALA A 49 14.99 6.35 10.22
C ALA A 49 14.96 6.32 11.74
N ARG A 50 16.14 6.13 12.35
CA ARG A 50 16.31 6.24 13.79
C ARG A 50 17.47 7.15 14.10
N LEU A 51 17.22 8.14 14.94
CA LEU A 51 18.21 9.05 15.47
C LEU A 51 18.28 8.87 16.98
N THR A 52 19.47 8.58 17.49
CA THR A 52 19.75 8.59 18.92
C THR A 52 20.72 9.72 19.21
N TRP A 53 20.34 10.60 20.11
CA TRP A 53 21.12 11.76 20.47
C TRP A 53 21.28 11.86 21.99
N GLN A 54 22.53 12.09 22.41
CA GLN A 54 22.86 12.43 23.78
C GLN A 54 22.81 13.95 23.90
N ALA A 55 21.65 14.48 24.33
CA ALA A 55 21.38 15.91 24.38
C ALA A 55 22.21 16.63 25.46
N THR A 56 22.40 15.97 26.60
CA THR A 56 23.27 16.40 27.70
C THR A 56 24.03 15.20 28.23
N ALA A 57 24.95 15.36 29.19
CA ALA A 57 25.65 14.21 29.81
C ALA A 57 24.70 13.18 30.46
N LYS A 58 23.46 13.56 30.77
CA LYS A 58 22.47 12.69 31.40
C LYS A 58 21.25 12.42 30.51
N ASP A 59 20.91 13.32 29.60
CA ASP A 59 19.71 13.19 28.76
C ASP A 59 20.02 12.49 27.44
N LYS A 60 19.42 11.31 27.26
CA LYS A 60 19.46 10.59 25.99
C LYS A 60 18.07 10.54 25.40
N VAL A 61 17.95 10.92 24.13
CA VAL A 61 16.72 10.91 23.37
C VAL A 61 16.90 10.01 22.15
N THR A 62 15.90 9.18 21.86
CA THR A 62 15.82 8.41 20.60
C THR A 62 14.52 8.76 19.91
N LEU A 63 14.61 9.09 18.64
CA LEU A 63 13.49 9.32 17.75
C LEU A 63 13.54 8.25 16.65
N SER A 64 12.42 7.59 16.37
CA SER A 64 12.26 6.75 15.19
C SER A 64 11.04 7.13 14.39
N TYR A 65 11.18 7.03 13.08
CA TYR A 65 10.14 7.27 12.10
C TYR A 65 10.11 6.11 11.12
N ASP A 66 8.97 5.45 11.03
CA ASP A 66 8.71 4.37 10.09
C ASP A 66 7.61 4.81 9.13
N TRP A 67 7.90 4.77 7.84
CA TRP A 67 6.96 5.03 6.78
C TRP A 67 6.83 3.79 5.91
N GLN A 68 5.66 3.18 5.93
CA GLN A 68 5.33 2.00 5.17
C GLN A 68 4.26 2.37 4.12
N TRP A 69 4.45 1.91 2.90
CA TRP A 69 3.42 1.95 1.87
C TRP A 69 3.29 0.58 1.21
N ASN A 70 2.07 0.26 0.80
CA ASN A 70 1.80 -0.90 -0.04
C ASN A 70 1.21 -0.40 -1.35
N LYS A 71 1.89 -0.68 -2.45
CA LYS A 71 1.31 -0.58 -3.80
C LYS A 71 0.70 -1.94 -4.15
N SER A 72 -0.48 -2.22 -3.59
CA SER A 72 -1.22 -3.41 -3.99
C SER A 72 -2.20 -3.02 -5.10
N GLN A 73 -2.02 -3.66 -6.25
CA GLN A 73 -2.96 -3.58 -7.36
C GLN A 73 -4.32 -4.18 -6.95
N ASP A 74 -4.35 -5.13 -6.02
CA ASP A 74 -5.57 -5.82 -5.57
C ASP A 74 -5.74 -5.79 -4.04
N ASN A 75 -5.50 -4.64 -3.40
CA ASN A 75 -5.47 -4.53 -1.91
C ASN A 75 -6.79 -4.93 -1.22
N ASN A 76 -7.87 -5.09 -1.98
CA ASN A 76 -9.20 -5.41 -1.47
C ASN A 76 -9.85 -6.61 -2.17
N GLY A 77 -9.11 -7.37 -2.99
CA GLY A 77 -9.68 -8.46 -3.77
C GLY A 77 -10.74 -7.99 -4.77
N ALA A 78 -10.65 -6.76 -5.27
CA ALA A 78 -11.60 -6.18 -6.23
C ALA A 78 -11.50 -6.86 -7.60
N PHE A 79 -10.30 -7.29 -7.98
CA PHE A 79 -10.11 -8.09 -9.20
C PHE A 79 -10.56 -9.54 -9.00
N ASN A 80 -10.31 -10.11 -7.81
CA ASN A 80 -10.80 -11.44 -7.45
C ASN A 80 -12.34 -11.50 -7.32
N GLY A 81 -12.97 -10.44 -6.79
CA GLY A 81 -14.42 -10.33 -6.58
C GLY A 81 -15.21 -9.88 -7.80
N GLY A 82 -14.53 -9.63 -8.92
CA GLY A 82 -15.17 -9.24 -10.18
C GLY A 82 -15.75 -7.82 -10.23
N THR A 83 -15.48 -7.01 -9.20
CA THR A 83 -16.07 -5.67 -9.03
C THR A 83 -15.31 -4.58 -9.78
N ALA A 84 -14.08 -4.87 -10.23
CA ALA A 84 -13.26 -4.00 -11.05
C ALA A 84 -12.70 -4.73 -12.27
N ALA A 85 -12.56 -4.02 -13.39
CA ALA A 85 -11.81 -4.46 -14.56
C ALA A 85 -10.41 -3.83 -14.54
N TRP A 86 -9.40 -4.60 -14.94
CA TRP A 86 -8.00 -4.14 -14.99
C TRP A 86 -7.82 -2.88 -15.85
N GLU A 87 -8.55 -2.79 -16.96
CA GLU A 87 -8.59 -1.65 -17.87
C GLU A 87 -9.21 -0.41 -17.23
N ALA A 88 -10.24 -0.59 -16.41
CA ALA A 88 -10.91 0.50 -15.70
C ALA A 88 -10.04 1.05 -14.58
N ALA A 89 -9.23 0.20 -13.94
CA ALA A 89 -8.22 0.65 -12.98
C ALA A 89 -7.27 1.66 -13.66
N LYS A 90 -6.71 1.34 -14.83
CA LYS A 90 -5.79 2.27 -15.54
C LYS A 90 -6.38 3.64 -15.89
N ALA A 91 -7.68 3.73 -16.19
CA ALA A 91 -8.33 4.99 -16.55
C ALA A 91 -8.55 5.92 -15.35
N ALA A 92 -8.63 5.39 -14.14
CA ALA A 92 -8.52 6.17 -12.92
C ALA A 92 -7.03 6.49 -12.67
N ALA A 93 -6.45 7.36 -13.50
CA ALA A 93 -5.08 7.89 -13.42
C ALA A 93 -4.82 8.76 -12.16
N GLY A 94 -5.36 8.33 -11.02
CA GLY A 94 -5.17 8.83 -9.67
C GLY A 94 -5.63 7.87 -8.56
N SER A 95 -6.11 6.66 -8.88
CA SER A 95 -6.72 5.74 -7.89
C SER A 95 -6.30 4.25 -7.98
N VAL A 96 -5.31 3.89 -8.81
CA VAL A 96 -4.82 2.49 -8.93
C VAL A 96 -3.94 2.06 -7.77
N TYR A 97 -3.53 3.00 -6.92
CA TYR A 97 -2.80 2.68 -5.73
C TYR A 97 -3.68 3.09 -4.56
N ARG A 98 -4.41 2.14 -3.98
CA ARG A 98 -4.81 2.27 -2.57
C ARG A 98 -3.56 2.10 -1.71
N CYS A 99 -2.61 3.01 -1.89
CA CYS A 99 -1.53 3.25 -0.97
C CYS A 99 -2.20 3.84 0.26
N THR A 100 -2.42 3.02 1.27
CA THR A 100 -2.64 3.49 2.63
C THR A 100 -1.26 3.62 3.27
N PRO A 101 -0.61 4.80 3.21
CA PRO A 101 0.64 4.96 3.91
C PRO A 101 0.38 4.84 5.40
N GLN A 102 1.08 3.92 6.04
CA GLN A 102 1.15 3.84 7.50
C GLN A 102 2.42 4.56 7.95
N ARG A 103 2.27 5.49 8.90
CA ARG A 103 3.39 6.26 9.44
C ARG A 103 3.39 6.12 10.94
N LEU A 104 4.48 5.61 11.51
CA LEU A 104 4.68 5.48 12.95
C LEU A 104 5.84 6.36 13.37
N MET A 105 5.57 7.28 14.30
CA MET A 105 6.61 8.04 14.99
C MET A 105 6.74 7.52 16.41
N GLN A 106 7.96 7.32 16.89
CA GLN A 106 8.23 6.95 18.27
C GLN A 106 9.33 7.84 18.84
N ALA A 107 9.16 8.27 20.08
CA ALA A 107 10.13 9.06 20.80
C ALA A 107 10.34 8.44 22.18
N THR A 108 11.59 8.27 22.59
CA THR A 108 11.94 7.81 23.93
C THR A 108 13.00 8.73 24.54
N TRP A 109 12.89 8.98 25.84
CA TRP A 109 13.83 9.78 26.60
C TRP A 109 14.20 9.05 27.89
N THR A 110 15.47 9.10 28.26
CA THR A 110 15.99 8.53 29.50
C THR A 110 16.91 9.53 30.20
N HIS A 111 16.76 9.66 31.53
CA HIS A 111 17.55 10.54 32.37
C HIS A 111 17.92 9.87 33.71
N PRO A 112 19.18 9.46 33.93
CA PRO A 112 19.64 8.99 35.22
C PRO A 112 19.88 10.19 36.15
N ALA A 113 18.89 10.51 36.98
CA ALA A 113 19.00 11.61 37.94
C ALA A 113 20.11 11.36 38.97
N THR A 114 20.23 10.11 39.45
CA THR A 114 21.28 9.65 40.37
C THR A 114 21.72 8.23 40.02
N ASN A 115 22.75 7.71 40.70
CA ASN A 115 23.22 6.32 40.56
C ASN A 115 22.19 5.25 40.99
N ARG A 116 21.03 5.67 41.51
CA ARG A 116 19.94 4.79 41.98
C ARG A 116 18.56 5.20 41.46
N LEU A 117 18.47 6.25 40.65
CA LEU A 117 17.19 6.77 40.16
C LEU A 117 17.30 7.12 38.67
N LEU A 118 16.47 6.48 37.87
CA LEU A 118 16.34 6.67 36.43
C LEU A 118 14.92 7.09 36.10
N PHE A 119 14.79 8.13 35.29
CA PHE A 119 13.53 8.55 34.68
C PHE A 119 13.51 8.13 33.21
N GLU A 120 12.36 7.64 32.78
CA GLU A 120 12.12 7.28 31.39
C GLU A 120 10.77 7.82 30.92
N ALA A 121 10.70 8.19 29.65
CA ALA A 121 9.44 8.53 28.99
C ALA A 121 9.45 8.00 27.56
N ALA A 122 8.27 7.63 27.06
CA ALA A 122 8.07 7.22 25.69
C ALA A 122 6.73 7.73 25.15
N ALA A 123 6.70 8.08 23.87
CA ALA A 123 5.50 8.49 23.16
C ALA A 123 5.50 7.85 21.77
N ASN A 124 4.33 7.41 21.32
CA ASN A 124 4.12 6.84 20.00
C ASN A 124 2.97 7.55 19.32
N TYR A 125 3.10 7.82 18.02
CA TYR A 125 2.05 8.40 17.20
C TYR A 125 1.92 7.63 15.90
N LEU A 126 0.76 7.02 15.71
CA LEU A 126 0.40 6.32 14.47
C LEU A 126 -0.51 7.22 13.65
N TYR A 127 -0.12 7.45 12.40
CA TYR A 127 -0.95 8.10 11.40
C TYR A 127 -1.28 7.09 10.30
N ALA A 128 -2.56 6.77 10.17
CA ALA A 128 -3.10 5.92 9.12
C ALA A 128 -4.36 6.58 8.54
N ASN A 129 -4.38 6.75 7.22
CA ASN A 129 -5.60 7.17 6.53
C ASN A 129 -6.52 5.96 6.39
N LEU A 130 -7.64 5.96 7.12
CA LEU A 130 -8.76 5.06 6.82
C LEU A 130 -9.44 5.55 5.55
N ILE A 131 -9.56 4.67 4.55
CA ILE A 131 -10.40 4.83 3.35
C ILE A 131 -11.79 4.28 3.69
#